data_AF-A0A3D4C5T6-F1
#
_entry.id   AF-A0A3D4C5T6-F1
#
_cell.length_a   1.000
_cell.length_b   1.000
_cell.length_c   1.000
_cell.angle_alpha   90.00
_cell.angle_beta   90.00
_cell.angle_gamma   90.00
#
_symmetry.space_group_name_H-M   'P 1'
#
loop_
_entity.id
_entity.type
_entity.pdbx_description
1 polymer ?
#
loop_
_entity_poly.entity_id
_entity_poly.type
_entity_poly.pdbx_seq_one_letter_code
_entity_poly.pdbx_strand_id
1 'polypeptide(L)'
;MDLEKDNQEQSMVEIIQSSELNSIYFNEFGIGVSKNDILILLKRNGKPEAVLNASHITAKALVNSLDQALKKFEDDTNQKILTSDELEKLMEDEDETN
;
A
#
# COMPACT_ATOMS: atom_id res chain seq x y z
N MET A 1 -16.88 32.99 20.77
CA MET A 1 -17.10 31.66 21.38
C MET A 1 -16.66 30.71 20.30
N ASP A 2 -15.34 30.61 20.14
CA ASP A 2 -14.68 30.07 18.93
C ASP A 2 -13.65 29.03 19.36
N LEU A 3 -14.07 28.12 20.24
CA LEU A 3 -13.24 27.03 20.77
C LEU A 3 -13.36 25.73 19.93
N GLU A 4 -14.19 25.71 18.89
CA GLU A 4 -14.47 24.50 18.10
C GLU A 4 -13.70 24.42 16.76
N LYS A 5 -12.95 25.47 16.37
CA LYS A 5 -12.33 25.53 15.03
C LYS A 5 -10.87 25.06 14.92
N ASP A 6 -10.19 24.77 16.02
CA ASP A 6 -8.74 24.49 16.03
C ASP A 6 -8.34 23.02 16.19
N ASN A 7 -9.31 22.08 16.24
CA ASN A 7 -9.02 20.73 16.72
C ASN A 7 -8.90 19.64 15.62
N GLN A 8 -8.63 19.99 14.35
CA GLN A 8 -8.83 19.03 13.24
C GLN A 8 -7.67 18.77 12.28
N GLU A 9 -6.45 19.24 12.53
CA GLU A 9 -5.27 18.80 11.76
C GLU A 9 -4.22 18.20 12.69
N GLN A 10 -4.53 17.05 13.28
CA GLN A 10 -3.47 16.19 13.81
C GLN A 10 -2.65 15.64 12.66
N SER A 11 -1.33 15.72 12.77
CA SER A 11 -0.45 15.19 11.73
C SER A 11 -0.58 13.66 11.66
N MET A 12 -0.41 13.08 10.46
CA MET A 12 -0.43 11.61 10.27
C MET A 12 0.56 10.88 11.19
N VAL A 13 1.68 11.53 11.53
CA VAL A 13 2.70 11.00 12.42
C VAL A 13 2.20 10.92 13.86
N GLU A 14 1.53 11.96 14.36
CA GLU A 14 0.93 11.96 15.70
C GLU A 14 -0.14 10.88 15.85
N ILE A 15 -0.97 10.70 14.81
CA ILE A 15 -2.01 9.67 14.80
C ILE A 15 -1.40 8.26 14.92
N ILE A 16 -0.33 7.97 14.18
CA ILE A 16 0.39 6.69 14.26
C ILE A 16 1.06 6.49 15.64
N GLN A 17 1.62 7.55 16.21
CA GLN A 17 2.33 7.50 17.49
C GLN A 17 1.42 7.40 18.72
N SER A 18 0.14 7.72 18.58
CA SER A 18 -0.84 7.77 19.69
C SER A 18 -1.13 6.42 20.37
N SER A 19 -0.51 5.30 19.95
CA SER A 19 -0.71 3.93 20.46
C SER A 19 -2.13 3.36 20.29
N GLU A 20 -3.07 4.14 19.75
CA GLU A 20 -4.45 3.71 19.48
C GLU A 20 -4.60 2.93 18.17
N LEU A 21 -3.58 2.95 17.30
CA LEU A 21 -3.60 2.26 16.01
C LEU A 21 -2.76 0.99 16.01
N ASN A 22 -3.38 -0.11 15.60
CA ASN A 22 -2.67 -1.34 15.28
C ASN A 22 -1.91 -1.14 13.96
N SER A 23 -0.58 -1.07 14.04
CA SER A 23 0.29 -1.09 12.86
C SER A 23 0.31 -2.50 12.25
N ILE A 24 0.14 -2.58 10.93
CA ILE A 24 0.12 -3.84 10.18
C ILE A 24 1.23 -3.80 9.14
N TYR A 25 2.18 -4.70 9.27
CA TYR A 25 3.20 -4.94 8.24
C TYR A 25 2.77 -6.11 7.36
N PHE A 26 2.82 -5.91 6.05
CA PHE A 26 2.53 -6.92 5.05
C PHE A 26 3.58 -6.86 3.94
N ASN A 27 3.97 -8.02 3.39
CA ASN A 27 4.88 -8.13 2.25
C ASN A 27 4.20 -8.77 1.02
N GLU A 28 2.97 -9.27 1.21
CA GLU A 28 2.17 -9.89 0.17
C GLU A 28 0.72 -9.42 0.32
N PHE A 29 -0.01 -9.40 -0.79
CA PHE A 29 -1.44 -9.14 -0.77
C PHE A 29 -2.17 -9.96 -1.85
N GLY A 30 -3.46 -10.18 -1.65
CA GLY A 30 -4.37 -10.75 -2.65
C GLY A 30 -5.56 -9.83 -2.85
N ILE A 31 -6.07 -9.75 -4.09
CA ILE A 31 -7.21 -8.89 -4.43
C ILE A 31 -8.40 -9.75 -4.87
N GLY A 32 -9.57 -9.48 -4.31
CA GLY A 32 -10.87 -9.96 -4.78
C GLY A 32 -11.74 -8.78 -5.20
N VAL A 33 -12.52 -8.95 -6.28
CA VAL A 33 -13.40 -7.89 -6.79
C VAL A 33 -14.85 -8.36 -6.70
N SER A 34 -15.70 -7.50 -6.16
CA SER A 34 -17.16 -7.68 -6.12
C SER A 34 -17.87 -6.64 -6.98
N LYS A 35 -19.20 -6.65 -7.00
CA LYS A 35 -19.98 -5.67 -7.77
C LYS A 35 -19.76 -4.22 -7.33
N ASN A 36 -19.49 -4.00 -6.05
CA ASN A 36 -19.45 -2.66 -5.46
C ASN A 36 -18.08 -2.34 -4.82
N ASP A 37 -17.42 -3.37 -4.31
CA ASP A 37 -16.22 -3.22 -3.48
C ASP A 37 -15.08 -4.14 -3.92
N ILE A 38 -13.86 -3.74 -3.59
CA ILE A 38 -12.62 -4.48 -3.67
C ILE A 38 -12.25 -4.97 -2.27
N LEU A 39 -11.95 -6.26 -2.18
CA LEU A 39 -11.38 -6.94 -1.02
C LEU A 39 -9.87 -7.04 -1.20
N ILE A 40 -9.10 -6.63 -0.20
CA ILE A 40 -7.64 -6.78 -0.18
C ILE A 40 -7.26 -7.60 1.05
N LEU A 41 -6.73 -8.81 0.84
CA LEU A 41 -6.17 -9.66 1.88
C LEU A 41 -4.68 -9.34 2.03
N LEU A 42 -4.28 -8.79 3.17
CA LEU A 42 -2.88 -8.53 3.50
C LEU A 42 -2.27 -9.77 4.16
N LYS A 43 -1.06 -10.12 3.73
CA LYS A 43 -0.32 -11.27 4.24
C LYS A 43 1.10 -10.91 4.65
N ARG A 44 1.62 -11.63 5.64
CA ARG A 44 3.02 -11.63 6.03
C ARG A 44 3.56 -13.04 5.96
N ASN A 45 4.51 -13.28 5.06
CA ASN A 45 5.13 -14.59 4.85
C ASN A 45 4.05 -15.68 4.63
N GLY A 46 3.11 -15.43 3.70
CA GLY A 46 2.00 -16.31 3.40
C GLY A 46 0.87 -16.38 4.44
N LYS A 47 1.04 -15.83 5.65
CA LYS A 47 0.01 -15.84 6.71
C LYS A 47 -0.92 -14.63 6.60
N PRO A 48 -2.25 -14.80 6.69
CA PRO A 48 -3.19 -13.68 6.76
C PRO A 48 -2.91 -12.76 7.95
N GLU A 49 -2.82 -11.45 7.70
CA GLU A 49 -2.65 -10.43 8.74
C GLU A 49 -3.91 -9.56 8.86
N ALA A 50 -4.51 -9.17 7.74
CA ALA A 50 -5.69 -8.31 7.74
C ALA A 50 -6.50 -8.40 6.45
N VAL A 51 -7.74 -7.92 6.52
CA VAL A 51 -8.64 -7.79 5.37
C VAL A 51 -9.12 -6.35 5.29
N LEU A 52 -8.92 -5.71 4.13
CA LEU A 52 -9.45 -4.40 3.81
C LEU A 52 -10.59 -4.54 2.80
N ASN A 53 -11.69 -3.82 3.04
CA ASN A 53 -12.76 -3.65 2.06
C ASN A 53 -12.79 -2.17 1.65
N ALA A 54 -12.80 -1.91 0.36
CA ALA A 54 -12.84 -0.57 -0.19
C ALA A 54 -13.79 -0.50 -1.37
N SER A 55 -14.59 0.55 -1.46
CA SER A 55 -15.36 0.80 -2.69
C SER A 55 -14.44 0.91 -3.90
N HIS A 56 -14.94 0.66 -5.11
CA HIS A 56 -14.14 0.81 -6.34
C HIS A 56 -13.46 2.19 -6.45
N ILE A 57 -14.16 3.25 -6.05
CA ILE A 57 -13.63 4.63 -6.10
C ILE A 57 -12.50 4.79 -5.09
N THR A 58 -12.70 4.31 -3.85
CA THR A 58 -11.69 4.38 -2.79
C THR A 58 -10.45 3.58 -3.16
N ALA A 59 -10.62 2.37 -3.69
CA ALA A 59 -9.51 1.54 -4.13
C ALA A 59 -8.73 2.18 -5.29
N LYS A 60 -9.42 2.80 -6.25
CA LYS A 60 -8.76 3.53 -7.34
C LYS A 60 -7.96 4.73 -6.84
N ALA A 61 -8.52 5.49 -5.89
CA ALA A 61 -7.80 6.59 -5.27
C ALA A 61 -6.55 6.11 -4.52
N LEU A 62 -6.67 5.03 -3.74
CA LEU A 62 -5.55 4.42 -3.03
C LEU A 62 -4.42 4.00 -3.98
N VAL A 63 -4.74 3.27 -5.04
CA VAL A 63 -3.75 2.82 -6.04
C VAL A 63 -3.03 4.02 -6.67
N ASN A 64 -3.77 5.05 -7.08
CA ASN A 64 -3.18 6.23 -7.70
C ASN A 64 -2.26 6.99 -6.72
N SER A 65 -2.65 7.14 -5.45
CA SER A 65 -1.82 7.83 -4.45
C SER A 65 -0.55 7.03 -4.11
N LEU A 66 -0.64 5.70 -4.01
CA LEU A 66 0.52 4.84 -3.81
C LEU A 66 1.49 4.90 -4.99
N ASP A 67 0.97 4.81 -6.22
CA ASP A 67 1.78 4.91 -7.45
C ASP A 67 2.54 6.25 -7.53
N GLN A 68 1.87 7.36 -7.21
CA GLN A 68 2.51 8.67 -7.16
C GLN A 68 3.60 8.76 -6.08
N ALA A 69 3.35 8.20 -4.90
CA ALA A 69 4.32 8.20 -3.81
C ALA A 69 5.57 7.37 -4.15
N LEU A 70 5.37 6.20 -4.77
CA LEU A 70 6.46 5.33 -5.22
C LEU A 70 7.28 6.01 -6.32
N LYS A 71 6.63 6.54 -7.36
CA LYS A 71 7.33 7.26 -8.45
C LYS A 71 8.21 8.38 -7.92
N LYS A 72 7.68 9.18 -7.00
CA LYS A 72 8.45 10.26 -6.36
C LYS A 72 9.68 9.70 -5.64
N PHE A 73 9.54 8.61 -4.89
CA PHE A 73 10.67 7.98 -4.21
C PHE A 73 11.71 7.46 -5.20
N GLU A 74 11.30 6.80 -6.28
CA GLU A 74 12.19 6.29 -7.32
C GLU A 74 12.95 7.43 -8.01
N ASP A 75 12.27 8.53 -8.34
CA ASP A 75 12.86 9.73 -8.93
C ASP A 75 13.87 10.38 -7.98
N ASP A 76 13.52 10.52 -6.69
CA ASP A 76 14.37 11.15 -5.67
C ASP A 76 15.63 10.31 -5.35
N THR A 77 15.54 8.98 -5.47
CA THR A 77 16.63 8.05 -5.12
C THR A 77 17.39 7.51 -6.32
N ASN A 78 16.88 7.71 -7.54
CA ASN A 78 17.35 7.07 -8.77
C ASN A 78 17.43 5.54 -8.65
N GLN A 79 16.50 4.94 -7.90
CA GLN A 79 16.35 3.50 -7.73
C GLN A 79 15.00 3.05 -8.30
N LYS A 80 15.01 2.07 -9.20
CA LYS A 80 13.78 1.42 -9.69
C LYS A 80 13.39 0.29 -8.74
N ILE A 81 12.15 0.30 -8.24
CA ILE A 81 11.55 -0.77 -7.47
C ILE A 81 10.82 -1.69 -8.45
N LEU A 82 11.26 -2.94 -8.52
CA LEU A 82 10.64 -3.94 -9.38
C LEU A 82 9.41 -4.56 -8.69
N THR A 83 8.42 -4.88 -9.50
CA THR A 83 7.33 -5.78 -9.09
C THR A 83 7.82 -7.23 -9.02
N SER A 84 7.08 -8.09 -8.32
CA SER A 84 7.39 -9.53 -8.26
C SER A 84 7.45 -10.17 -9.65
N ASP A 85 6.48 -9.85 -10.52
CA ASP A 85 6.43 -10.37 -11.90
C ASP A 85 7.63 -9.91 -12.76
N GLU A 86 8.10 -8.67 -12.57
CA GLU A 86 9.31 -8.18 -13.24
C GLU A 86 10.56 -8.90 -12.73
N LEU A 87 10.63 -9.18 -11.42
CA LEU A 87 11.76 -9.89 -10.82
C LEU A 87 11.82 -11.34 -11.31
N GLU A 88 10.69 -12.03 -11.36
CA GLU A 88 10.60 -13.40 -11.88
C GLU A 88 11.10 -13.50 -13.32
N LYS A 89 10.65 -12.59 -14.20
CA LYS A 89 11.11 -12.55 -15.60
C LYS A 89 12.61 -12.32 -15.73
N LEU A 90 13.18 -11.42 -14.91
CA LEU A 90 14.62 -11.19 -14.93
C LEU A 90 15.41 -12.43 -14.54
N MET A 91 14.91 -13.22 -13.59
CA MET A 91 15.55 -14.48 -13.19
C MET A 91 15.45 -15.55 -14.28
N GLU A 92 14.31 -15.65 -14.96
CA GLU A 92 14.13 -16.57 -16.09
C GLU A 92 15.08 -16.25 -17.26
N ASP A 93 15.23 -14.96 -17.61
CA ASP A 93 16.12 -14.52 -18.69
C ASP A 93 17.62 -14.77 -18.38
N GLU A 94 18.02 -14.71 -17.10
CA GLU A 94 19.39 -15.02 -16.65
C GLU A 94 19.72 -16.52 -16.67
N ASP A 95 18.72 -17.38 -16.48
CA ASP A 95 18.87 -18.84 -16.55
C ASP A 95 18.91 -19.37 -17.99
N GLU A 96 18.25 -18.71 -18.95
CA GLU A 96 18.28 -19.09 -20.38
C GLU A 96 19.57 -18.66 -21.11
N THR A 97 20.35 -17.74 -20.51
CA THR A 97 21.57 -17.16 -21.11
C THR A 97 22.89 -17.76 -20.59
N ASN A 98 22.82 -18.70 -19.63
CA ASN A 98 23.95 -19.46 -19.07
C ASN A 98 23.94 -20.94 -19.48
#